data_AF-A0A429MGM3-F1
#
_entry.id   AF-A0A429MGM3-F1
#
_cell.length_a   1.000
_cell.length_b   1.000
_cell.length_c   1.000
_cell.angle_alpha   90.00
_cell.angle_beta   90.00
_cell.angle_gamma   90.00
#
_symmetry.space_group_name_H-M   'P 1'
#
loop_
_entity.id
_entity.type
_entity.pdbx_description
1 polymer ?
#
loop_
_entity_poly.entity_id
_entity_poly.type
_entity_poly.pdbx_seq_one_letter_code
_entity_poly.pdbx_strand_id
1 'polypeptide(L)'
;TQDKQQRLWVQLRAGLSGQALATAQTLGLNLSLAQLNQIQANPLNYLWSAPKTNDVDYAYLIFALGRLANNDLGNAFANVQRVAQGTPESVQKYLYRTVAYIGGTTVMKNNFNREVLQYFDASYGYPLSPEEAEIYARQAIRFSAWESLIRAIDSMSVSQKQEDRWQYWLARATEQRGDSNSKNTA
;
A
#
# COMPACT_ATOMS: atom_id res chain seq x y z
N THR A 1 -9.75 -9.51 -15.27
CA THR A 1 -9.81 -8.03 -15.18
C THR A 1 -9.07 -7.50 -13.96
N GLN A 2 -9.23 -8.12 -12.78
CA GLN A 2 -8.54 -7.72 -11.53
C GLN A 2 -7.01 -7.64 -11.65
N ASP A 3 -6.34 -8.64 -12.22
CA ASP A 3 -4.87 -8.63 -12.38
C ASP A 3 -4.35 -7.46 -13.21
N LYS A 4 -5.09 -7.07 -14.26
CA LYS A 4 -4.73 -5.94 -15.13
C LYS A 4 -4.89 -4.61 -14.40
N GLN A 5 -5.94 -4.47 -13.58
CA GLN A 5 -6.15 -3.28 -12.75
C GLN A 5 -5.05 -3.16 -11.69
N GLN A 6 -4.72 -4.25 -11.01
CA GLN A 6 -3.62 -4.25 -10.04
C GLN A 6 -2.29 -3.87 -10.69
N ARG A 7 -2.00 -4.41 -11.89
CA ARG A 7 -0.82 -4.03 -12.67
C ARG A 7 -0.82 -2.53 -13.00
N LEU A 8 -1.94 -1.99 -13.48
CA LEU A 8 -2.07 -0.57 -13.77
C LEU A 8 -1.74 0.28 -12.53
N TRP A 9 -2.32 -0.06 -11.38
CA TRP A 9 -2.11 0.68 -10.14
C TRP A 9 -0.67 0.60 -9.65
N VAL A 10 0.00 -0.55 -9.78
CA VAL A 10 1.44 -0.69 -9.48
C VAL A 10 2.28 0.19 -10.39
N GLN A 11 1.99 0.21 -11.70
CA GLN A 11 2.69 1.05 -12.67
C GLN A 11 2.50 2.54 -12.37
N LEU A 12 1.27 2.96 -12.04
CA LEU A 12 0.96 4.34 -11.67
C LEU A 12 1.68 4.76 -10.38
N ARG A 13 1.61 3.94 -9.34
CA ARG A 13 2.34 4.18 -8.08
C ARG A 13 3.84 4.35 -8.33
N ALA A 14 4.42 3.46 -9.13
CA ALA A 14 5.84 3.49 -9.49
C ALA A 14 6.20 4.67 -10.42
N GLY A 15 5.22 5.32 -11.05
CA GLY A 15 5.44 6.43 -11.98
C GLY A 15 5.84 5.99 -13.38
N LEU A 16 5.56 4.73 -13.73
CA LEU A 16 5.83 4.16 -15.05
C LEU A 16 4.75 4.57 -16.04
N SER A 17 4.61 5.87 -16.28
CA SER A 17 3.51 6.48 -17.05
C SER A 17 3.29 5.83 -18.41
N GLY A 18 4.36 5.55 -19.17
CA GLY A 18 4.24 4.89 -20.48
C GLY A 18 3.61 3.50 -20.40
N GLN A 19 4.02 2.67 -19.43
CA GLN A 19 3.46 1.33 -19.25
C GLN A 19 2.03 1.39 -18.68
N ALA A 20 1.77 2.33 -17.75
CA ALA A 20 0.45 2.55 -17.19
C ALA A 20 -0.57 2.94 -18.27
N LEU A 21 -0.19 3.84 -19.19
CA LEU A 21 -1.06 4.23 -20.31
C LEU A 21 -1.41 3.04 -21.21
N ALA A 22 -0.42 2.20 -21.56
CA ALA A 22 -0.66 1.00 -22.35
C ALA A 22 -1.61 0.02 -21.63
N THR A 23 -1.39 -0.23 -20.34
CA THR A 23 -2.29 -1.10 -19.55
C THR A 23 -3.70 -0.52 -19.44
N ALA A 24 -3.82 0.79 -19.22
CA ALA A 24 -5.10 1.50 -19.11
C ALA A 24 -5.94 1.39 -20.38
N GLN A 25 -5.32 1.49 -21.57
CA GLN A 25 -5.99 1.29 -22.85
C GLN A 25 -6.60 -0.12 -22.96
N THR A 26 -5.89 -1.16 -22.49
CA THR A 26 -6.44 -2.54 -22.48
C THR A 26 -7.61 -2.75 -21.52
N LEU A 27 -7.83 -1.80 -20.60
CA LEU A 27 -8.95 -1.74 -19.65
C LEU A 27 -10.05 -0.78 -20.10
N GLY A 28 -9.90 -0.10 -21.24
CA GLY A 28 -10.83 0.93 -21.70
C GLY A 28 -10.77 2.24 -20.91
N LEU A 29 -9.69 2.47 -20.15
CA LEU A 29 -9.49 3.67 -19.35
C LEU A 29 -8.73 4.73 -20.14
N ASN A 30 -9.34 5.91 -20.31
CA ASN A 30 -8.78 7.02 -21.06
C ASN A 30 -7.87 7.89 -20.19
N LEU A 31 -6.71 7.34 -19.81
CA LEU A 31 -5.65 8.13 -19.18
C LEU A 31 -4.89 8.95 -20.23
N SER A 32 -4.64 10.22 -19.92
CA SER A 32 -3.82 11.12 -20.74
C SER A 32 -2.44 11.36 -20.13
N LEU A 33 -1.41 11.35 -20.99
CA LEU A 33 -0.04 11.70 -20.61
C LEU A 33 0.06 13.16 -20.12
N ALA A 34 -0.69 14.07 -20.75
CA ALA A 34 -0.72 15.48 -20.37
C ALA A 34 -1.15 15.67 -18.90
N GLN A 35 -2.21 14.97 -18.47
CA GLN A 35 -2.67 15.03 -17.08
C GLN A 35 -1.63 14.41 -16.12
N LEU A 36 -1.02 13.28 -16.49
CA LEU A 36 0.04 12.68 -15.67
C LEU A 36 1.22 13.64 -15.47
N ASN A 37 1.62 14.37 -16.52
CA ASN A 37 2.69 15.36 -16.43
C ASN A 37 2.31 16.55 -15.53
N GLN A 38 1.06 17.04 -15.63
CA GLN A 38 0.55 18.09 -14.75
C GLN A 38 0.53 17.65 -13.28
N ILE A 39 0.06 16.43 -13.00
CA ILE A 39 0.05 15.87 -11.65
C ILE A 39 1.49 15.69 -11.14
N GLN A 40 2.41 15.24 -11.98
CA GLN A 40 3.81 15.06 -11.59
C GLN A 40 4.47 16.38 -11.18
N ALA A 41 4.11 17.49 -11.83
CA ALA A 41 4.64 18.82 -11.51
C ALA A 41 4.15 19.35 -10.15
N ASN A 42 2.90 19.06 -9.75
CA ASN A 42 2.37 19.46 -8.45
C ASN A 42 1.31 18.46 -7.92
N PRO A 43 1.77 17.33 -7.34
CA PRO A 43 0.87 16.25 -6.94
C PRO A 43 -0.02 16.64 -5.75
N LEU A 44 0.51 17.45 -4.81
CA LEU A 44 -0.24 17.89 -3.63
C LEU A 44 -1.44 18.76 -4.03
N ASN A 45 -1.22 19.73 -4.93
CA ASN A 45 -2.29 20.62 -5.39
C ASN A 45 -3.40 19.85 -6.13
N TYR A 46 -3.02 18.87 -6.96
CA TYR A 46 -4.01 18.01 -7.60
C TYR A 46 -4.86 17.25 -6.57
N LEU A 47 -4.23 16.65 -5.55
CA LEU A 47 -4.92 15.89 -4.49
C LEU A 47 -5.90 16.71 -3.63
N TRP A 48 -5.85 18.05 -3.66
CA TRP A 48 -6.83 18.89 -2.95
C TRP A 48 -8.17 18.98 -3.67
N SER A 49 -8.17 18.92 -5.00
CA SER A 49 -9.36 19.15 -5.83
C SER A 49 -9.71 17.97 -6.74
N ALA A 50 -8.94 16.88 -6.66
CA ALA A 50 -9.11 15.73 -7.53
C ALA A 50 -10.53 15.13 -7.41
N PRO A 51 -11.20 14.89 -8.55
CA PRO A 51 -12.48 14.18 -8.57
C PRO A 51 -12.29 12.75 -8.08
N LYS A 52 -13.40 12.12 -7.66
CA LYS A 52 -13.42 10.75 -7.11
C LYS A 52 -14.65 10.00 -7.63
N THR A 53 -14.94 10.11 -8.92
CA THR A 53 -16.22 9.66 -9.48
C THR A 53 -16.13 8.35 -10.25
N ASN A 54 -14.98 8.07 -10.84
CA ASN A 54 -14.81 6.95 -11.77
C ASN A 54 -13.39 6.37 -11.73
N ASP A 55 -13.17 5.27 -12.45
CA ASP A 55 -11.90 4.54 -12.46
C ASP A 55 -10.71 5.34 -13.01
N VAL A 56 -10.95 6.29 -13.93
CA VAL A 56 -9.93 7.21 -14.43
C VAL A 56 -9.48 8.16 -13.32
N ASP A 57 -10.43 8.71 -12.56
CA ASP A 57 -10.12 9.56 -11.40
C ASP A 57 -9.30 8.80 -10.35
N TYR A 58 -9.72 7.57 -10.00
CA TYR A 58 -9.01 6.75 -9.02
C TYR A 58 -7.58 6.42 -9.46
N ALA A 59 -7.36 6.14 -10.75
CA ALA A 59 -6.04 5.94 -11.30
C ALA A 59 -5.15 7.19 -11.14
N TYR A 60 -5.70 8.39 -11.38
CA TYR A 60 -4.96 9.63 -11.17
C TYR A 60 -4.68 9.92 -9.69
N LEU A 61 -5.58 9.58 -8.77
CA LEU A 61 -5.33 9.68 -7.33
C LEU A 61 -4.14 8.81 -6.90
N ILE A 62 -4.09 7.56 -7.37
CA ILE A 62 -3.01 6.61 -7.05
C ILE A 62 -1.68 7.13 -7.59
N PHE A 63 -1.66 7.63 -8.83
CA PHE A 63 -0.48 8.25 -9.42
C PHE A 63 -0.02 9.47 -8.62
N ALA A 64 -0.93 10.41 -8.34
CA ALA A 64 -0.65 11.63 -7.60
C ALA A 64 -0.10 11.35 -6.21
N LEU A 65 -0.73 10.43 -5.47
CA LEU A 65 -0.30 10.04 -4.13
C LEU A 65 1.06 9.33 -4.15
N GLY A 66 1.31 8.49 -5.16
CA GLY A 66 2.62 7.89 -5.39
C GLY A 66 3.70 8.93 -5.66
N ARG A 67 3.41 9.97 -6.46
CA ARG A 67 4.35 11.09 -6.68
C ARG A 67 4.57 11.89 -5.40
N LEU A 68 3.51 12.21 -4.67
CA LEU A 68 3.61 12.93 -3.40
C LEU A 68 4.46 12.17 -2.39
N ALA A 69 4.21 10.87 -2.18
CA ALA A 69 4.94 10.07 -1.21
C ALA A 69 6.44 9.92 -1.53
N ASN A 70 6.82 9.92 -2.81
CA ASN A 70 8.23 9.91 -3.20
C ASN A 70 8.92 11.27 -2.96
N ASN A 71 8.20 12.39 -3.15
CA ASN A 71 8.77 13.73 -3.03
C ASN A 71 8.73 14.26 -1.59
N ASP A 72 7.64 13.96 -0.88
CA ASP A 72 7.35 14.41 0.48
C ASP A 72 6.45 13.38 1.18
N LEU A 73 7.11 12.38 1.75
CA LEU A 73 6.46 11.30 2.48
C LEU A 73 5.66 11.80 3.69
N GLY A 74 6.10 12.88 4.34
CA GLY A 74 5.40 13.48 5.48
C GLY A 74 4.03 14.02 5.08
N ASN A 75 3.97 14.78 3.99
CA ASN A 75 2.70 15.25 3.43
C ASN A 75 1.82 14.10 2.93
N ALA A 76 2.40 13.02 2.38
CA ALA A 76 1.63 11.85 1.97
C ALA A 76 0.97 11.16 3.17
N PHE A 77 1.69 10.94 4.27
CA PHE A 77 1.12 10.38 5.51
C PHE A 77 0.00 11.27 6.07
N ALA A 78 0.21 12.59 6.09
CA ALA A 78 -0.78 13.54 6.60
C ALA A 78 -2.08 13.60 5.77
N ASN A 79 -2.01 13.28 4.46
CA ASN A 79 -3.13 13.47 3.54
C ASN A 79 -3.82 12.19 3.08
N VAL A 80 -3.22 11.00 3.21
CA VAL A 80 -3.75 9.77 2.59
C VAL A 80 -5.17 9.44 3.03
N GLN A 81 -5.53 9.66 4.29
CA GLN A 81 -6.90 9.42 4.79
C GLN A 81 -7.93 10.32 4.08
N ARG A 82 -7.63 11.62 3.96
CA ARG A 82 -8.47 12.58 3.23
C ARG A 82 -8.59 12.22 1.74
N VAL A 83 -7.50 11.75 1.15
CA VAL A 83 -7.48 11.31 -0.26
C VAL A 83 -8.33 10.05 -0.44
N ALA A 84 -8.25 9.09 0.47
CA ALA A 84 -9.03 7.85 0.42
C ALA A 84 -10.53 8.07 0.64
N GLN A 85 -10.91 9.03 1.49
CA GLN A 85 -12.32 9.30 1.81
C GLN A 85 -13.17 9.52 0.55
N GLY A 86 -14.30 8.83 0.45
CA GLY A 86 -15.22 8.93 -0.68
C GLY A 86 -14.82 8.12 -1.91
N THR A 87 -13.73 7.35 -1.86
CA THR A 87 -13.40 6.34 -2.90
C THR A 87 -13.96 4.96 -2.52
N PRO A 88 -14.15 4.03 -3.47
CA PRO A 88 -14.51 2.64 -3.19
C PRO A 88 -13.48 1.93 -2.30
N GLU A 89 -13.90 0.91 -1.54
CA GLU A 89 -13.05 0.23 -0.56
C GLU A 89 -11.72 -0.29 -1.13
N SER A 90 -11.73 -0.88 -2.34
CA SER A 90 -10.51 -1.36 -2.99
C SER A 90 -9.53 -0.23 -3.30
N VAL A 91 -10.03 0.95 -3.68
CA VAL A 91 -9.23 2.14 -3.95
C VAL A 91 -8.68 2.71 -2.65
N GLN A 92 -9.49 2.78 -1.58
CA GLN A 92 -9.03 3.20 -0.25
C GLN A 92 -7.85 2.35 0.22
N LYS A 93 -8.02 1.02 0.18
CA LYS A 93 -6.98 0.06 0.53
C LYS A 93 -5.71 0.29 -0.30
N TYR A 94 -5.84 0.51 -1.60
CA TYR A 94 -4.66 0.72 -2.45
C TYR A 94 -3.98 2.08 -2.24
N LEU A 95 -4.71 3.13 -1.87
CA LEU A 95 -4.14 4.43 -1.50
C LEU A 95 -3.33 4.31 -0.20
N TYR A 96 -3.85 3.62 0.82
CA TYR A 96 -3.07 3.31 2.03
C TYR A 96 -1.85 2.45 1.70
N ARG A 97 -2.02 1.40 0.87
CA ARG A 97 -0.92 0.55 0.38
C ARG A 97 0.19 1.35 -0.29
N THR A 98 -0.18 2.38 -1.05
CA THR A 98 0.76 3.23 -1.79
C THR A 98 1.72 3.95 -0.86
N VAL A 99 1.20 4.61 0.18
CA VAL A 99 2.03 5.34 1.14
C VAL A 99 2.78 4.39 2.06
N ALA A 100 2.15 3.28 2.47
CA ALA A 100 2.80 2.25 3.28
C ALA A 100 4.02 1.64 2.57
N TYR A 101 3.87 1.26 1.29
CA TYR A 101 4.95 0.69 0.50
C TYR A 101 6.13 1.66 0.31
N ILE A 102 5.84 2.92 -0.07
CA ILE A 102 6.89 3.93 -0.27
C ILE A 102 7.57 4.26 1.07
N GLY A 103 6.80 4.43 2.15
CA GLY A 103 7.35 4.69 3.48
C GLY A 103 8.16 3.52 4.04
N GLY A 104 7.80 2.28 3.70
CA GLY A 104 8.53 1.08 4.11
C GLY A 104 9.81 0.79 3.30
N THR A 105 9.95 1.37 2.10
CA THR A 105 11.14 1.25 1.25
C THR A 105 12.07 2.46 1.31
N THR A 106 11.58 3.60 1.81
CA THR A 106 12.40 4.82 2.01
C THR A 106 13.31 4.67 3.23
N VAL A 107 14.57 5.06 3.10
CA VAL A 107 15.52 5.14 4.23
C VAL A 107 15.09 6.27 5.18
N MET A 108 14.26 5.95 6.16
CA MET A 108 13.94 6.86 7.25
C MET A 108 15.10 6.85 8.27
N LYS A 109 15.34 7.95 8.99
CA LYS A 109 16.42 8.05 10.02
C LYS A 109 16.44 6.88 11.02
N ASN A 110 15.32 6.17 11.20
CA ASN A 110 15.19 4.97 12.04
C ASN A 110 14.57 3.75 11.34
N ASN A 111 14.48 3.74 10.00
CA ASN A 111 13.92 2.67 9.13
C ASN A 111 12.51 2.12 9.45
N PHE A 112 11.83 2.66 10.46
CA PHE A 112 10.53 2.20 10.92
C PHE A 112 9.68 3.38 11.36
N ASN A 113 8.44 3.42 10.87
CA ASN A 113 7.41 4.34 11.31
C ASN A 113 6.13 3.53 11.59
N ARG A 114 5.51 3.76 12.75
CA ARG A 114 4.26 3.09 13.13
C ARG A 114 3.13 3.38 12.12
N GLU A 115 3.13 4.54 11.50
CA GLU A 115 2.15 4.88 10.45
C GLU A 115 2.26 3.96 9.23
N VAL A 116 3.48 3.52 8.87
CA VAL A 116 3.67 2.54 7.78
C VAL A 116 2.93 1.25 8.10
N LEU A 117 3.08 0.74 9.32
CA LEU A 117 2.36 -0.45 9.77
C LEU A 117 0.84 -0.23 9.75
N GLN A 118 0.36 0.90 10.28
CA GLN A 118 -1.07 1.24 10.30
C GLN A 118 -1.67 1.30 8.89
N TYR A 119 -0.94 1.85 7.91
CA TYR A 119 -1.41 1.91 6.53
C TYR A 119 -1.29 0.56 5.79
N PHE A 120 -0.34 -0.31 6.18
CA PHE A 120 -0.38 -1.70 5.75
C PHE A 120 -1.60 -2.44 6.32
N ASP A 121 -1.93 -2.25 7.60
CA ASP A 121 -3.14 -2.80 8.22
C ASP A 121 -4.41 -2.29 7.53
N ALA A 122 -4.51 -0.98 7.27
CA ALA A 122 -5.65 -0.37 6.58
C ALA A 122 -5.80 -0.80 5.12
N SER A 123 -4.74 -1.35 4.52
CA SER A 123 -4.76 -1.90 3.16
C SER A 123 -4.95 -3.41 3.10
N TYR A 124 -5.06 -4.08 4.24
CA TYR A 124 -5.29 -5.53 4.31
C TYR A 124 -6.59 -5.92 3.60
N GLY A 125 -6.59 -7.09 2.96
CA GLY A 125 -7.70 -7.59 2.14
C GLY A 125 -7.68 -7.11 0.68
N TYR A 126 -6.72 -6.26 0.29
CA TYR A 126 -6.29 -6.14 -1.11
C TYR A 126 -5.07 -7.07 -1.33
N PRO A 127 -4.87 -7.71 -2.50
CA PRO A 127 -3.73 -8.61 -2.71
C PRO A 127 -2.37 -7.92 -2.61
N LEU A 128 -1.40 -8.56 -1.94
CA LEU A 128 -0.04 -8.03 -1.75
C LEU A 128 0.91 -8.60 -2.78
N SER A 129 1.90 -7.82 -3.19
CA SER A 129 3.09 -8.41 -3.79
C SER A 129 3.93 -9.14 -2.74
N PRO A 130 4.79 -10.10 -3.15
CA PRO A 130 5.74 -10.74 -2.25
C PRO A 130 6.58 -9.75 -1.44
N GLU A 131 7.09 -8.71 -2.10
CA GLU A 131 7.88 -7.65 -1.47
C GLU A 131 7.05 -6.84 -0.45
N GLU A 132 5.83 -6.45 -0.81
CA GLU A 132 4.94 -5.73 0.09
C GLU A 132 4.58 -6.54 1.35
N ALA A 133 4.38 -7.85 1.20
CA ALA A 133 4.13 -8.75 2.32
C ALA A 133 5.34 -8.83 3.27
N GLU A 134 6.57 -8.88 2.72
CA GLU A 134 7.79 -8.84 3.55
C GLU A 134 7.96 -7.51 4.28
N ILE A 135 7.76 -6.38 3.61
CA ILE A 135 7.87 -5.06 4.25
C ILE A 135 6.86 -4.97 5.38
N TYR A 136 5.60 -5.35 5.14
CA TYR A 136 4.56 -5.37 6.16
C TYR A 136 4.96 -6.25 7.35
N ALA A 137 5.47 -7.47 7.12
CA ALA A 137 5.93 -8.36 8.18
C ALA A 137 7.08 -7.76 9.00
N ARG A 138 8.07 -7.13 8.34
CA ARG A 138 9.21 -6.47 9.02
C ARG A 138 8.75 -5.32 9.91
N GLN A 139 7.79 -4.52 9.44
CA GLN A 139 7.20 -3.42 10.23
C GLN A 139 6.42 -3.99 11.42
N ALA A 140 5.64 -5.05 11.22
CA ALA A 140 4.88 -5.70 12.29
C ALA A 140 5.80 -6.29 13.38
N ILE A 141 6.90 -6.95 13.00
CA ILE A 141 7.91 -7.47 13.93
C ILE A 141 8.49 -6.34 14.78
N ARG A 142 8.88 -5.22 14.17
CA ARG A 142 9.51 -4.09 14.87
C ARG A 142 8.63 -3.55 16.01
N PHE A 143 7.33 -3.50 15.78
CA PHE A 143 6.36 -2.94 16.72
C PHE A 143 5.62 -4.01 17.54
N SER A 144 6.06 -5.27 17.47
CA SER A 144 5.43 -6.40 18.18
C SER A 144 3.93 -6.55 17.88
N ALA A 145 3.53 -6.22 16.65
CA ALA A 145 2.14 -6.30 16.20
C ALA A 145 1.85 -7.71 15.67
N TRP A 146 1.63 -8.66 16.58
CA TRP A 146 1.56 -10.09 16.25
C TRP A 146 0.42 -10.45 15.30
N GLU A 147 -0.78 -9.86 15.46
CA GLU A 147 -1.88 -10.06 14.51
C GLU A 147 -1.55 -9.54 13.11
N SER A 148 -0.91 -8.37 13.02
CA SER A 148 -0.47 -7.79 11.75
C SER A 148 0.62 -8.65 11.10
N LEU A 149 1.52 -9.23 11.89
CA LEU A 149 2.55 -10.15 11.41
C LEU A 149 1.93 -11.43 10.82
N ILE A 150 0.93 -12.01 11.49
CA ILE A 150 0.20 -13.18 10.97
C ILE A 150 -0.47 -12.83 9.65
N ARG A 151 -1.20 -11.71 9.56
CA ARG A 151 -1.82 -11.23 8.32
C ARG A 151 -0.82 -11.02 7.19
N ALA A 152 0.36 -10.48 7.50
CA ALA A 152 1.42 -10.25 6.53
C ALA A 152 1.96 -11.56 5.97
N ILE A 153 2.29 -12.51 6.85
CA ILE A 153 2.79 -13.84 6.47
C ILE A 153 1.72 -14.61 5.71
N ASP A 154 0.45 -14.54 6.10
CA ASP A 154 -0.65 -15.19 5.38
C ASP A 154 -0.80 -14.70 3.94
N SER A 155 -0.39 -13.46 3.67
CA SER A 155 -0.39 -12.84 2.34
C SER A 155 0.86 -13.16 1.50
N MET A 156 1.87 -13.81 2.07
CA MET A 156 3.09 -14.21 1.36
C MET A 156 2.82 -15.36 0.38
N SER A 157 3.68 -15.48 -0.64
CA SER A 157 3.66 -16.64 -1.53
C SER A 157 4.00 -17.93 -0.77
N VAL A 158 3.67 -19.08 -1.37
CA VAL A 158 4.02 -20.40 -0.80
C VAL A 158 5.53 -20.51 -0.57
N SER A 159 6.35 -20.03 -1.52
CA SER A 159 7.81 -20.07 -1.39
C SER A 159 8.31 -19.21 -0.23
N GLN A 160 7.76 -18.01 -0.05
CA GLN A 160 8.12 -17.13 1.06
C GLN A 160 7.74 -17.75 2.41
N LYS A 161 6.52 -18.30 2.54
CA LYS A 161 6.09 -18.98 3.78
C LYS A 161 6.98 -20.15 4.18
N GLN A 162 7.68 -20.77 3.22
CA GLN A 162 8.59 -21.89 3.47
C GLN A 162 9.98 -21.46 3.94
N GLU A 163 10.32 -20.18 3.87
CA GLU A 163 11.60 -19.69 4.36
C GLU A 163 11.66 -19.76 5.90
N ASP A 164 12.73 -20.32 6.45
CA ASP A 164 12.92 -20.55 7.90
C ASP A 164 12.60 -19.31 8.75
N ARG A 165 12.98 -18.12 8.29
CA ARG A 165 12.74 -16.86 8.98
C ARG A 165 11.25 -16.60 9.20
N TRP A 166 10.41 -16.89 8.20
CA TRP A 166 8.98 -16.60 8.26
C TRP A 166 8.23 -17.68 9.05
N GLN A 167 8.68 -18.94 8.98
CA GLN A 167 8.17 -20.01 9.84
C GLN A 167 8.43 -19.71 11.33
N TYR A 168 9.66 -19.29 11.66
CA TYR A 168 10.02 -18.88 13.03
C TYR A 168 9.13 -17.73 13.53
N TRP A 169 8.99 -16.66 12.73
CA TRP A 169 8.19 -15.50 13.13
C TRP A 169 6.69 -15.80 13.20
N LEU A 170 6.17 -16.69 12.35
CA LEU A 170 4.79 -17.14 12.42
C LEU A 170 4.52 -17.96 13.70
N ALA A 171 5.41 -18.88 14.04
CA ALA A 171 5.33 -19.65 15.27
C ALA A 171 5.33 -18.73 16.49
N ARG A 172 6.27 -17.77 16.54
CA ARG A 172 6.36 -16.79 17.62
C ARG A 172 5.13 -15.89 17.72
N ALA A 173 4.57 -15.42 16.60
CA ALA A 173 3.37 -14.61 16.61
C ALA A 173 2.15 -15.40 17.12
N THR A 174 2.05 -16.67 16.74
CA THR A 174 0.96 -17.57 17.14
C THR A 174 1.00 -17.88 18.64
N GLU A 175 2.19 -18.12 19.19
CA GLU A 175 2.41 -18.28 20.64
C GLU A 175 1.92 -17.05 21.41
N GLN A 176 2.35 -15.85 21.00
CA GLN A 176 1.95 -14.59 21.65
C GLN A 176 0.44 -14.33 21.59
N ARG A 177 -0.23 -14.77 20.52
CA ARG A 177 -1.70 -14.71 20.40
C ARG A 177 -2.38 -15.66 21.40
N GLY A 178 -1.86 -16.88 21.54
CA GLY A 178 -2.36 -17.86 22.52
C GLY A 178 -2.22 -17.38 23.96
N ASP A 179 -1.09 -16.77 24.30
CA ASP A 179 -0.85 -16.18 25.63
C ASP A 179 -1.80 -15.03 25.94
N SER A 180 -2.08 -14.18 24.93
CA SER A 180 -2.99 -13.04 25.08
C SER A 180 -4.44 -13.48 25.31
N ASN A 181 -4.90 -14.50 24.59
CA ASN A 181 -6.23 -15.09 24.78
C ASN A 181 -6.37 -15.75 26.16
N SER A 182 -5.32 -16.42 26.63
CA SER A 182 -5.29 -17.05 27.94
C SER A 182 -5.40 -16.02 29.07
N LYS A 183 -4.71 -14.88 28.96
CA LYS A 183 -4.78 -13.78 29.94
C LYS A 183 -6.14 -13.07 30.02
N ASN A 184 -6.93 -13.08 28.93
CA ASN A 184 -8.25 -12.45 28.91
C ASN A 184 -9.36 -13.36 29.47
N THR A 185 -9.07 -14.65 29.69
CA THR A 185 -10.06 -15.66 30.12
C THR A 185 -9.87 -16.08 31.60
N ALA A 186 -8.80 -15.61 32.26
CA ALA A 186 -8.47 -15.88 33.66
C ALA A 186 -8.76 -14.65 34.53
#